data_AF-A0A820NAK5-F1
#
_entry.id   AF-A0A820NAK5-F1
#
_cell.length_a   1.000
_cell.length_b   1.000
_cell.length_c   1.000
_cell.angle_alpha   90.00
_cell.angle_beta   90.00
_cell.angle_gamma   90.00
#
_symmetry.space_group_name_H-M   'P 1'
#
loop_
_entity.id
_entity.type
_entity.pdbx_description
1 polymer ?
#
loop_
_entity_poly.entity_id
_entity_poly.type
_entity_poly.pdbx_seq_one_letter_code
_entity_poly.pdbx_strand_id
1 'polypeptide(L)'
;TNIVQPILFAIQVALSALLVSWNIYPSLIISFSANANRYDKGDDLGLLLLKRLSDAERDGDRIYCGIRDVLSGHDGNEDKLIFFVPSAAEKRHLLANIYSRNNFDTRKILFVEAHGTSTPIGDSIEANCLGRFFNRSNLDPPLLLDSIKSNLGHTEGAAGVALLIKVAM
;
A
#
# COMPACT_ATOMS: atom_id res chain seq x y z
N THR A 1 8.47 10.65 10.14
CA THR A 1 8.40 10.18 8.75
C THR A 1 7.28 10.95 8.07
N ASN A 2 7.59 11.91 7.20
CA ASN A 2 6.60 12.89 6.69
C ASN A 2 5.87 12.32 5.47
N ILE A 3 4.93 11.42 5.77
CA ILE A 3 3.97 10.84 4.85
C ILE A 3 2.60 11.34 5.33
N VAL A 4 1.78 11.86 4.42
CA VAL A 4 0.44 12.35 4.76
C VAL A 4 -0.59 11.32 4.36
N GLN A 5 -1.42 10.91 5.31
CA GLN A 5 -2.50 9.96 5.08
C GLN A 5 -3.77 10.71 4.63
N PRO A 6 -4.58 10.15 3.71
CA PRO A 6 -5.77 10.83 3.19
C PRO A 6 -6.85 11.12 4.26
N ILE A 7 -7.81 11.99 3.91
CA ILE A 7 -8.96 12.34 4.77
C ILE A 7 -9.77 11.10 5.18
N LEU A 8 -9.92 10.12 4.28
CA LEU A 8 -10.63 8.88 4.58
C LEU A 8 -9.99 8.12 5.75
N PHE A 9 -8.66 8.07 5.78
CA PHE A 9 -7.90 7.50 6.89
C PHE A 9 -8.13 8.26 8.20
N ALA A 10 -8.10 9.60 8.15
CA ALA A 10 -8.33 10.42 9.34
C ALA A 10 -9.72 10.18 9.96
N ILE A 11 -10.75 10.02 9.12
CA ILE A 11 -12.10 9.65 9.56
C ILE A 11 -12.08 8.27 10.24
N GLN A 12 -11.36 7.30 9.68
CA GLN A 12 -11.28 5.94 10.21
C GLN A 12 -10.58 5.86 11.56
N VAL A 13 -9.49 6.62 11.73
CA VAL A 13 -8.80 6.75 13.02
C VAL A 13 -9.71 7.42 14.05
N ALA A 14 -10.41 8.49 13.66
CA ALA A 14 -11.34 9.18 14.55
C ALA A 14 -12.52 8.28 14.96
N LEU A 15 -13.09 7.52 14.01
CA LEU A 15 -14.17 6.58 14.28
C LEU A 15 -13.70 5.44 15.19
N SER A 16 -12.50 4.91 14.95
CA SER A 16 -11.89 3.89 15.81
C SER A 16 -11.69 4.40 17.24
N ALA A 17 -11.13 5.61 17.40
CA ALA A 17 -10.98 6.24 18.71
C ALA A 17 -12.33 6.48 19.43
N LEU A 18 -13.36 6.88 18.68
CA LEU A 18 -14.71 7.05 19.20
C LEU A 18 -15.31 5.72 19.70
N LEU A 19 -15.20 4.65 18.92
CA LEU A 19 -15.70 3.33 19.30
C LEU A 19 -14.99 2.80 20.55
N VAL A 20 -13.67 2.99 20.64
CA VAL A 20 -12.89 2.66 21.85
C VAL A 20 -13.38 3.46 23.06
N SER A 21 -13.72 4.74 22.90
CA SER A 21 -14.29 5.56 23.98
C SER A 21 -15.64 5.05 24.49
N TRP A 22 -16.36 4.24 23.68
CA TRP A 22 -17.60 3.57 24.04
C TRP A 22 -17.41 2.12 24.49
N ASN A 23 -16.16 1.70 24.73
CA ASN A 23 -15.82 0.33 25.09
C ASN A 23 -16.18 -0.71 24.00
N ILE A 24 -16.31 -0.25 22.76
CA ILE A 24 -16.47 -1.09 21.56
C ILE A 24 -15.07 -1.23 20.95
N TYR A 25 -14.63 -2.47 20.74
CA TYR A 25 -13.32 -2.77 20.16
C TYR A 25 -13.55 -3.51 18.84
N PRO A 26 -13.91 -2.81 17.76
CA PRO A 26 -14.08 -3.46 16.48
C PRO A 26 -12.71 -3.98 16.04
N SER A 27 -12.70 -5.16 15.43
CA SER A 27 -11.52 -5.65 14.73
C SER A 27 -11.32 -4.74 13.50
N LEU A 28 -10.45 -3.75 13.65
CA LEU A 28 -10.19 -2.73 12.63
C LEU A 28 -8.73 -2.79 12.23
N ILE A 29 -8.50 -2.71 10.92
CA ILE A 29 -7.19 -2.39 10.36
C ILE A 29 -7.07 -0.86 10.33
N ILE A 30 -6.08 -0.32 11.07
CA ILE A 30 -5.80 1.12 11.13
C ILE A 30 -4.35 1.38 10.71
N SER A 31 -4.04 1.05 9.46
CA SER A 31 -2.68 1.03 8.90
C SER A 31 -1.91 2.33 9.15
N PHE A 32 -0.67 2.22 9.61
CA PHE A 32 0.24 3.32 9.92
C PHE A 32 -0.22 4.27 11.05
N SER A 33 -1.28 3.93 11.79
CA SER A 33 -1.67 4.63 13.02
C SER A 33 -0.74 4.32 14.19
N ALA A 34 -0.55 5.27 15.11
CA ALA A 34 0.17 5.03 16.37
C ALA A 34 -0.47 3.93 17.23
N ASN A 35 -1.77 3.68 17.04
CA ASN A 35 -2.52 2.64 17.75
C ASN A 35 -2.64 1.33 16.96
N ALA A 36 -1.96 1.19 15.81
CA ALA A 36 -2.00 -0.01 14.99
C ALA A 36 -1.47 -1.23 15.76
N ASN A 37 -2.37 -2.12 16.17
CA ASN A 37 -2.04 -3.29 16.98
C ASN A 37 -2.84 -4.55 16.60
N ARG A 38 -3.61 -4.49 15.50
CA ARG A 38 -4.58 -5.51 15.11
C ARG A 38 -4.53 -5.77 13.60
N TYR A 39 -4.76 -7.02 13.27
CA TYR A 39 -5.02 -7.54 11.93
C TYR A 39 -6.47 -8.05 11.93
N ASP A 40 -7.22 -7.78 10.87
CA ASP A 40 -8.53 -8.37 10.67
C ASP A 40 -8.67 -8.93 9.26
N LYS A 41 -9.53 -9.94 9.09
CA LYS A 41 -9.77 -10.57 7.80
C LYS A 41 -10.91 -9.87 7.07
N GLY A 42 -10.79 -9.81 5.76
CA GLY A 42 -11.91 -9.52 4.86
C GLY A 42 -12.10 -10.68 3.91
N ASP A 43 -13.30 -10.79 3.34
CA ASP A 43 -13.58 -11.67 2.19
C ASP A 43 -13.98 -10.79 1.02
N ASP A 44 -13.34 -10.97 -0.14
CA ASP A 44 -13.61 -10.16 -1.32
C ASP A 44 -13.26 -10.93 -2.61
N LEU A 45 -13.83 -10.49 -3.73
CA LEU A 45 -13.59 -11.02 -5.07
C LEU A 45 -13.41 -9.84 -6.04
N GLY A 46 -12.26 -9.80 -6.71
CA GLY A 46 -11.98 -8.83 -7.76
C GLY A 46 -11.45 -9.50 -9.02
N LEU A 47 -11.80 -8.95 -10.18
CA LEU A 47 -11.34 -9.40 -11.49
C LEU A 47 -10.84 -8.20 -12.30
N LEU A 48 -9.73 -8.39 -13.00
CA LEU A 48 -9.16 -7.40 -13.92
C LEU A 48 -9.10 -8.02 -15.31
N LEU A 49 -9.57 -7.27 -16.31
CA LEU A 49 -9.32 -7.59 -17.71
C LEU A 49 -8.12 -6.78 -18.18
N LEU A 50 -7.03 -7.46 -18.56
CA LEU A 50 -5.82 -6.83 -19.04
C LEU A 50 -5.68 -7.03 -20.54
N LYS A 51 -5.33 -5.95 -21.24
CA LYS A 51 -4.98 -5.98 -22.66
C LYS A 51 -3.75 -5.11 -22.90
N ARG A 52 -3.01 -5.39 -23.97
CA ARG A 52 -1.95 -4.46 -24.40
C ARG A 52 -2.59 -3.13 -24.75
N LEU A 53 -1.95 -2.03 -24.37
CA LEU A 53 -2.47 -0.68 -24.59
C LEU A 53 -2.82 -0.42 -26.06
N SER A 54 -1.94 -0.80 -26.98
CA SER A 54 -2.17 -0.64 -28.41
C SER A 54 -3.38 -1.41 -28.94
N ASP A 55 -3.66 -2.60 -28.41
CA ASP A 55 -4.86 -3.34 -28.77
C ASP A 55 -6.10 -2.68 -28.18
N ALA A 56 -6.02 -2.13 -26.96
CA ALA A 56 -7.14 -1.46 -26.29
C ALA A 56 -7.54 -0.19 -27.04
N GLU A 57 -6.54 0.59 -27.46
CA GLU A 57 -6.73 1.77 -28.31
C GLU A 57 -7.28 1.41 -29.68
N ARG A 58 -6.74 0.37 -30.35
CA ARG A 58 -7.23 -0.09 -31.66
C ARG A 58 -8.68 -0.54 -31.61
N ASP A 59 -9.04 -1.32 -30.60
CA ASP A 59 -10.38 -1.92 -30.49
C ASP A 59 -11.39 -0.93 -29.86
N GLY A 60 -10.95 0.26 -29.42
CA GLY A 60 -11.80 1.29 -28.83
C GLY A 60 -12.29 0.98 -27.42
N ASP A 61 -11.52 0.18 -26.66
CA ASP A 61 -11.90 -0.23 -25.30
C ASP A 61 -11.82 0.92 -24.30
N ARG A 62 -12.64 0.82 -23.24
CA ARG A 62 -12.49 1.69 -22.06
C ARG A 62 -11.25 1.30 -21.28
N ILE A 63 -10.27 2.20 -21.23
CA ILE A 63 -9.03 2.03 -20.46
C ILE A 63 -9.16 2.78 -19.13
N TYR A 64 -9.08 2.06 -18.01
CA TYR A 64 -9.09 2.66 -16.66
C TYR A 64 -7.71 3.16 -16.24
N CYS A 65 -6.69 2.31 -16.37
CA CYS A 65 -5.30 2.67 -16.10
C CYS A 65 -4.34 1.79 -16.89
N GLY A 66 -3.09 2.24 -17.05
CA GLY A 66 -2.00 1.43 -17.61
C GLY A 66 -1.09 0.87 -16.52
N ILE A 67 -0.77 -0.43 -16.60
CA ILE A 67 0.29 -1.04 -15.78
C ILE A 67 1.61 -0.86 -16.52
N ARG A 68 2.51 -0.02 -15.98
CA ARG A 68 3.80 0.25 -16.63
C ARG A 68 4.81 -0.87 -16.37
N ASP A 69 4.81 -1.41 -15.16
CA ASP A 69 5.70 -2.50 -14.77
C ASP A 69 5.23 -3.21 -13.50
N VAL A 70 5.65 -4.46 -13.32
CA VAL A 70 5.41 -5.29 -12.13
C VAL A 70 6.71 -6.00 -11.76
N LEU A 71 7.03 -6.00 -10.46
CA LEU A 71 8.17 -6.73 -9.93
C LEU A 71 7.76 -7.46 -8.66
N SER A 72 8.12 -8.74 -8.57
CA SER A 72 7.99 -9.56 -7.38
C SER A 72 9.36 -9.92 -6.83
N GLY A 73 9.42 -10.20 -5.53
CA GLY A 73 10.63 -10.66 -4.87
C GLY A 73 10.29 -11.45 -3.61
N HIS A 74 11.34 -11.94 -2.96
CA HIS A 74 11.25 -12.74 -1.76
C HIS A 74 12.21 -12.17 -0.72
N ASP A 75 11.79 -12.09 0.53
CA ASP A 75 12.59 -11.44 1.57
C ASP A 75 13.88 -12.21 1.95
N GLY A 76 14.00 -13.47 1.52
CA GLY A 76 15.13 -14.35 1.87
C GLY A 76 15.19 -14.72 3.35
N ASN A 77 16.28 -15.39 3.73
CA ASN A 77 16.56 -15.81 5.11
C ASN A 77 17.73 -15.03 5.74
N GLU A 78 18.39 -14.17 4.98
CA GLU A 78 19.63 -13.50 5.40
C GLU A 78 19.31 -12.53 6.55
N ASP A 79 19.96 -12.73 7.70
CA ASP A 79 19.89 -11.91 8.92
C ASP A 79 18.53 -11.76 9.63
N LYS A 80 17.55 -12.63 9.34
CA LYS A 80 16.27 -12.62 10.05
C LYS A 80 16.32 -13.46 11.33
N LEU A 81 16.15 -12.79 12.47
CA LEU A 81 15.93 -13.46 13.76
C LEU A 81 14.66 -14.32 13.78
N ILE A 82 13.64 -13.93 12.99
CA ILE A 82 12.33 -14.60 12.95
C ILE A 82 11.79 -14.59 11.51
N PHE A 83 11.32 -15.75 11.02
CA PHE A 83 10.98 -15.95 9.61
C PHE A 83 9.85 -15.05 9.08
N PHE A 84 8.90 -14.65 9.93
CA PHE A 84 7.73 -13.84 9.54
C PHE A 84 7.99 -12.33 9.59
N VAL A 85 9.18 -11.88 9.99
CA VAL A 85 9.52 -10.45 10.00
C VAL A 85 9.86 -10.00 8.58
N PRO A 86 9.25 -8.91 8.07
CA PRO A 86 9.50 -8.46 6.71
C PRO A 86 10.90 -7.84 6.57
N SER A 87 11.56 -8.04 5.42
CA SER A 87 12.88 -7.47 5.13
C SER A 87 12.79 -6.04 4.59
N ALA A 88 13.36 -5.08 5.33
CA ALA A 88 13.46 -3.70 4.87
C ALA A 88 14.45 -3.56 3.69
N ALA A 89 15.52 -4.36 3.68
CA ALA A 89 16.54 -4.34 2.63
C ALA A 89 15.96 -4.80 1.29
N GLU A 90 15.27 -5.94 1.29
CA GLU A 90 14.67 -6.49 0.06
C GLU A 90 13.58 -5.59 -0.52
N LYS A 91 12.75 -4.98 0.33
CA LYS A 91 11.78 -3.97 -0.12
C LYS A 91 12.45 -2.77 -0.84
N ARG A 92 13.57 -2.26 -0.30
CA ARG A 92 14.32 -1.16 -0.94
C ARG A 92 14.99 -1.61 -2.23
N HIS A 93 15.53 -2.82 -2.25
CA HIS A 93 16.14 -3.41 -3.44
C HIS A 93 15.11 -3.57 -4.57
N LEU A 94 13.91 -4.09 -4.29
CA LEU A 94 12.82 -4.17 -5.26
C LEU A 94 12.43 -2.80 -5.81
N LEU A 95 12.28 -1.79 -4.95
CA LEU A 95 12.00 -0.42 -5.36
C LEU A 95 13.12 0.15 -6.25
N ALA A 96 14.39 -0.02 -5.87
CA ALA A 96 15.51 0.46 -6.67
C ALA A 96 15.58 -0.22 -8.05
N ASN A 97 15.29 -1.53 -8.11
CA ASN A 97 15.31 -2.29 -9.34
C ASN A 97 14.20 -1.86 -10.31
N ILE A 98 12.96 -1.75 -9.84
CA ILE A 98 11.85 -1.36 -10.71
C ILE A 98 12.00 0.08 -11.21
N TYR A 99 12.54 0.99 -10.39
CA TYR A 99 12.76 2.37 -10.83
C TYR A 99 13.93 2.51 -11.80
N SER A 100 15.05 1.84 -11.52
CA SER A 100 16.24 1.93 -12.37
C SER A 100 16.00 1.33 -13.75
N ARG A 101 15.35 0.17 -13.85
CA ARG A 101 15.11 -0.50 -15.14
C ARG A 101 14.10 0.23 -16.05
N ASN A 102 13.24 1.08 -15.48
CA ASN A 102 12.28 1.87 -16.26
C ASN A 102 12.62 3.36 -16.34
N ASN A 103 13.72 3.79 -15.72
CA ASN A 103 14.07 5.19 -15.58
C ASN A 103 12.92 6.05 -15.02
N PHE A 104 12.23 5.52 -13.99
CA PHE A 104 11.13 6.24 -13.34
C PHE A 104 11.66 7.35 -12.43
N ASP A 105 10.99 8.50 -12.46
CA ASP A 105 11.27 9.62 -11.56
C ASP A 105 10.39 9.49 -10.30
N THR A 106 11.01 9.31 -9.14
CA THR A 106 10.33 9.22 -7.84
C THR A 106 9.48 10.45 -7.54
N ARG A 107 9.83 11.63 -8.09
CA ARG A 107 9.09 12.89 -7.92
C ARG A 107 7.79 12.94 -8.73
N LYS A 108 7.56 11.97 -9.63
CA LYS A 108 6.30 11.88 -10.40
C LYS A 108 5.24 11.01 -9.72
N ILE A 109 5.59 10.27 -8.67
CA ILE A 109 4.62 9.46 -7.93
C ILE A 109 3.94 10.30 -6.85
N LEU A 110 2.63 10.46 -6.98
CA LEU A 110 1.81 11.28 -6.08
C LEU A 110 1.17 10.45 -4.95
N PHE A 111 0.95 9.16 -5.20
CA PHE A 111 0.20 8.28 -4.33
C PHE A 111 0.81 6.87 -4.31
N VAL A 112 0.84 6.25 -3.14
CA VAL A 112 1.19 4.84 -2.95
C VAL A 112 0.06 4.15 -2.18
N GLU A 113 -0.48 3.10 -2.79
CA GLU A 113 -1.43 2.18 -2.17
C GLU A 113 -0.61 1.04 -1.55
N ALA A 114 -0.47 1.08 -0.23
CA ALA A 114 0.49 0.28 0.52
C ALA A 114 -0.06 -1.10 0.92
N HIS A 115 0.84 -2.00 1.31
CA HIS A 115 0.43 -3.27 1.90
C HIS A 115 -0.34 -3.04 3.21
N GLY A 116 0.21 -2.24 4.13
CA GLY A 116 -0.51 -1.62 5.26
C GLY A 116 -1.37 -2.59 6.06
N THR A 117 -0.76 -3.60 6.69
CA THR A 117 -1.51 -4.64 7.42
C THR A 117 -1.85 -4.29 8.85
N SER A 118 -1.56 -3.05 9.29
CA SER A 118 -1.81 -2.60 10.67
C SER A 118 -1.00 -3.41 11.69
N THR A 119 0.19 -3.87 11.28
CA THR A 119 1.14 -4.55 12.16
C THR A 119 2.24 -3.58 12.60
N PRO A 120 2.56 -3.45 13.91
CA PRO A 120 3.53 -2.46 14.38
C PRO A 120 4.88 -2.51 13.66
N ILE A 121 5.41 -3.72 13.49
CA ILE A 121 6.70 -3.97 12.84
C ILE A 121 6.59 -3.77 11.32
N GLY A 122 5.56 -4.34 10.69
CA GLY A 122 5.40 -4.32 9.24
C GLY A 122 5.15 -2.92 8.70
N ASP A 123 4.23 -2.18 9.32
CA ASP A 123 3.89 -0.80 8.93
C ASP A 123 5.07 0.15 9.15
N SER A 124 5.81 0.00 10.26
CA SER A 124 7.01 0.79 10.52
C SER A 124 8.09 0.56 9.47
N ILE A 125 8.33 -0.71 9.10
CA ILE A 125 9.30 -1.07 8.05
C ILE A 125 8.86 -0.52 6.70
N GLU A 126 7.59 -0.71 6.31
CA GLU A 126 7.05 -0.24 5.04
C GLU A 126 7.11 1.28 4.91
N ALA A 127 6.61 2.02 5.90
CA ALA A 127 6.62 3.49 5.89
C ALA A 127 8.06 4.05 5.89
N ASN A 128 9.00 3.43 6.61
CA ASN A 128 10.39 3.85 6.59
C ASN A 128 11.06 3.60 5.23
N CYS A 129 10.80 2.45 4.61
CA CYS A 129 11.31 2.14 3.27
C CYS A 129 10.79 3.14 2.22
N LEU A 130 9.48 3.37 2.18
CA LEU A 130 8.85 4.32 1.26
C LEU A 130 9.34 5.74 1.49
N GLY A 131 9.36 6.19 2.75
CA GLY A 131 9.82 7.53 3.11
C GLY A 131 11.27 7.80 2.69
N ARG A 132 12.18 6.83 2.92
CA ARG A 132 13.59 6.96 2.51
C ARG A 132 13.77 6.89 1.00
N PHE A 133 13.01 6.04 0.31
CA PHE A 133 13.16 5.83 -1.13
C PHE A 133 12.64 7.02 -1.94
N PHE A 134 11.44 7.50 -1.62
CA PHE A 134 10.84 8.62 -2.33
C PHE A 134 11.42 9.97 -1.90
N ASN A 135 11.81 10.11 -0.62
CA ASN A 135 12.41 11.31 -0.05
C ASN A 135 11.67 12.62 -0.42
N ARG A 136 10.32 12.58 -0.39
CA ARG A 136 9.45 13.68 -0.82
C ARG A 136 8.95 14.56 0.32
N SER A 137 9.54 14.49 1.51
CA SER A 137 9.06 15.20 2.70
C SER A 137 9.02 16.73 2.55
N ASN A 138 9.79 17.27 1.60
CA ASN A 138 9.92 18.71 1.36
C ASN A 138 9.23 19.15 0.05
N LEU A 139 8.48 18.26 -0.60
CA LEU A 139 7.75 18.57 -1.83
C LEU A 139 6.29 18.87 -1.52
N ASP A 140 5.71 19.79 -2.30
CA ASP A 140 4.30 20.15 -2.27
C ASP A 140 3.65 19.80 -3.62
N PRO A 141 2.65 18.92 -3.68
CA PRO A 141 2.11 18.14 -2.55
C PRO A 141 3.09 17.04 -2.08
N PRO A 142 2.98 16.61 -0.81
CA PRO A 142 3.74 15.49 -0.28
C PRO A 142 3.32 14.17 -0.95
N LEU A 143 4.11 13.12 -0.74
CA LEU A 143 3.69 11.76 -1.12
C LEU A 143 2.52 11.32 -0.25
N LEU A 144 1.41 10.97 -0.89
CA LEU A 144 0.24 10.39 -0.23
C LEU A 144 0.42 8.88 -0.07
N LEU A 145 0.10 8.35 1.11
CA LEU A 145 0.15 6.92 1.42
C LEU A 145 -1.18 6.48 2.04
N ASP A 146 -1.72 5.39 1.54
CA ASP A 146 -2.96 4.82 2.09
C ASP A 146 -2.98 3.29 1.96
N SER A 147 -3.97 2.63 2.58
CA SER A 147 -4.24 1.21 2.37
C SER A 147 -5.73 0.93 2.47
N ILE A 148 -6.28 0.30 1.42
CA ILE A 148 -7.68 -0.13 1.32
C ILE A 148 -8.06 -1.15 2.39
N LYS A 149 -7.07 -1.83 2.99
CA LYS A 149 -7.30 -2.78 4.08
C LYS A 149 -7.96 -2.13 5.29
N SER A 150 -7.77 -0.83 5.46
CA SER A 150 -8.52 -0.07 6.47
C SER A 150 -10.04 -0.15 6.25
N ASN A 151 -10.50 -0.15 5.00
CA ASN A 151 -11.91 -0.21 4.61
C ASN A 151 -12.46 -1.64 4.51
N LEU A 152 -11.67 -2.57 3.96
CA LEU A 152 -12.15 -3.91 3.59
C LEU A 152 -11.63 -5.04 4.50
N GLY A 153 -10.75 -4.73 5.45
CA GLY A 153 -9.97 -5.76 6.14
C GLY A 153 -8.89 -6.35 5.23
N HIS A 154 -8.15 -7.35 5.72
CA HIS A 154 -7.15 -8.03 4.92
C HIS A 154 -7.80 -9.17 4.14
N THR A 155 -8.11 -8.93 2.87
CA THR A 155 -8.79 -9.89 1.97
C THR A 155 -7.87 -10.98 1.40
N GLU A 156 -6.77 -11.26 2.10
CA GLU A 156 -5.72 -12.23 1.74
C GLU A 156 -5.42 -12.29 0.22
N GLY A 157 -5.88 -13.35 -0.46
CA GLY A 157 -5.65 -13.56 -1.90
C GLY A 157 -6.25 -12.47 -2.81
N ALA A 158 -7.28 -11.77 -2.35
CA ALA A 158 -7.90 -10.66 -3.09
C ALA A 158 -7.28 -9.29 -2.76
N ALA A 159 -6.36 -9.19 -1.81
CA ALA A 159 -5.82 -7.90 -1.37
C ALA A 159 -5.09 -7.14 -2.48
N GLY A 160 -4.41 -7.86 -3.39
CA GLY A 160 -3.72 -7.27 -4.53
C GLY A 160 -4.66 -6.67 -5.56
N VAL A 161 -5.76 -7.35 -5.88
CA VAL A 161 -6.74 -6.84 -6.85
C VAL A 161 -7.56 -5.68 -6.29
N ALA A 162 -7.91 -5.71 -5.01
CA ALA A 162 -8.57 -4.59 -4.33
C ALA A 162 -7.69 -3.32 -4.37
N LEU A 163 -6.38 -3.45 -4.08
CA LEU A 163 -5.41 -2.35 -4.21
C LEU A 163 -5.40 -1.76 -5.63
N LEU A 164 -5.31 -2.61 -6.65
CA LEU A 164 -5.26 -2.17 -8.05
C LEU A 164 -6.55 -1.47 -8.49
N ILE A 165 -7.71 -1.99 -8.09
CA ILE A 165 -9.01 -1.37 -8.39
C ILE A 165 -9.09 0.02 -7.76
N LYS A 166 -8.68 0.18 -6.48
CA LYS A 166 -8.66 1.48 -5.82
C LYS A 166 -7.78 2.50 -6.52
N VAL A 167 -6.60 2.09 -6.99
CA VAL A 167 -5.68 3.01 -7.70
C VAL A 167 -6.20 3.40 -9.07
N ALA A 168 -6.96 2.52 -9.72
CA ALA A 168 -7.46 2.75 -11.08
C ALA A 168 -8.71 3.63 -11.15
N MET A 169 -9.47 3.75 -10.04
CA MET A 169 -10.72 4.49 -9.94
C MET A 169 -10.51 5.88 -9.32
#